data_AF-A0A8J2VI81-F1
#
_entry.id   AF-A0A8J2VI81-F1
#
_cell.length_a   1.000
_cell.length_b   1.000
_cell.length_c   1.000
_cell.angle_alpha   90.00
_cell.angle_beta   90.00
_cell.angle_gamma   90.00
#
_symmetry.space_group_name_H-M   'P 1'
#
loop_
_entity.id
_entity.type
_entity.pdbx_description
1 polymer ?
#
loop_
_entity_poly.entity_id
_entity_poly.type
_entity_poly.pdbx_seq_one_letter_code
_entity_poly.pdbx_strand_id
1 'polypeptide(L)'
;MLQGETQIQNGTLRIAAILPIRGNYTLNVHVEPVQSDSRAFKSFSETHRLELNENPAKVRNGSLMFVGLILLGAVAGYFIGRGRRRGIVH
;
A
#
# COMPACT_ATOMS: atom_id res chain seq x y z
N MET A 1 20.13 -4.92 0.83
CA MET A 1 20.20 -3.87 1.87
C MET A 1 20.62 -2.58 1.21
N LEU A 2 19.87 -1.49 1.40
CA LEU A 2 20.26 -0.15 0.92
C LEU A 2 21.02 0.54 2.06
N GLN A 3 22.23 1.03 1.79
CA GLN A 3 23.06 1.77 2.74
C GLN A 3 23.35 3.16 2.16
N GLY A 4 23.33 4.17 3.01
CA GLY A 4 23.63 5.55 2.64
C GLY A 4 24.13 6.31 3.86
N GLU A 5 25.15 7.12 3.66
CA GLU A 5 25.72 7.99 4.69
C GLU A 5 25.39 9.43 4.35
N THR A 6 24.98 10.22 5.35
CA THR A 6 24.60 11.61 5.15
C THR A 6 24.81 12.42 6.42
N GLN A 7 25.25 13.65 6.25
CA GLN A 7 25.38 14.59 7.35
C GLN A 7 24.03 15.22 7.67
N ILE A 8 23.63 15.21 8.94
CA ILE A 8 22.38 15.83 9.39
C ILE A 8 22.61 17.34 9.50
N GLN A 9 21.94 18.13 8.67
CA GLN A 9 21.97 19.60 8.77
C GLN A 9 20.73 20.08 9.55
N ASN A 10 20.93 20.98 10.52
CA ASN A 10 19.86 21.55 11.35
C ASN A 10 18.98 20.52 12.10
N GLY A 11 19.57 19.39 12.53
CA GLY A 11 18.88 18.37 13.33
C GLY A 11 17.76 17.61 12.62
N THR A 12 17.57 17.83 11.31
CA THR A 12 16.49 17.19 10.54
C THR A 12 17.09 16.38 9.40
N LEU A 13 16.76 15.08 9.36
CA LEU A 13 17.07 14.21 8.23
C LEU A 13 15.78 13.79 7.54
N ARG A 14 15.65 14.12 6.25
CA ARG A 14 14.51 13.71 5.41
C ARG A 14 15.00 12.76 4.34
N ILE A 15 14.45 11.55 4.33
CA ILE A 15 14.78 10.50 3.37
C ILE A 15 13.51 10.24 2.54
N ALA A 16 13.61 10.40 1.23
CA ALA A 16 12.56 10.01 0.29
C ALA A 16 13.04 8.77 -0.46
N ALA A 17 12.27 7.68 -0.38
CA ALA A 17 12.58 6.43 -1.07
C ALA A 17 11.32 5.89 -1.75
N ILE A 18 11.46 5.42 -2.99
CA ILE A 18 10.42 4.69 -3.70
C ILE A 18 10.66 3.20 -3.44
N LEU A 19 9.77 2.58 -2.66
CA LEU A 19 9.87 1.16 -2.33
C LEU A 19 9.23 0.33 -3.46
N PRO A 20 9.99 -0.59 -4.09
CA PRO A 20 9.54 -1.26 -5.32
C PRO A 20 8.45 -2.31 -5.07
N ILE A 21 8.42 -2.91 -3.89
CA ILE A 21 7.57 -4.06 -3.57
C ILE A 21 6.81 -3.76 -2.27
N ARG A 22 5.64 -4.37 -2.08
CA ARG A 22 4.88 -4.28 -0.82
C ARG A 22 5.51 -5.19 0.23
N GLY A 23 5.31 -4.86 1.50
CA GLY A 23 5.79 -5.68 2.60
C GLY A 23 6.32 -4.88 3.78
N ASN A 24 6.98 -5.60 4.68
CA ASN A 24 7.50 -5.06 5.92
C ASN A 24 8.95 -4.64 5.70
N TYR A 25 9.20 -3.35 5.86
CA TYR A 25 10.52 -2.77 5.74
C TYR A 25 11.04 -2.38 7.12
N THR A 26 12.33 -2.57 7.31
CA THR A 26 13.04 -2.13 8.51
C THR A 26 14.08 -1.11 8.09
N LEU A 27 13.94 0.11 8.58
CA LEU A 27 14.93 1.16 8.44
C LEU A 27 15.78 1.19 9.71
N ASN A 28 17.05 0.78 9.57
CA ASN A 28 18.03 0.90 10.64
C ASN A 28 18.80 2.21 10.44
N VAL A 29 18.66 3.13 11.37
CA VAL A 29 19.38 4.41 11.37
C VAL A 29 20.47 4.34 12.40
N HIS A 30 21.71 4.60 11.99
CA HIS A 30 22.84 4.74 12.88
C HIS A 30 23.30 6.19 12.87
N VAL A 31 23.38 6.82 14.04
CA VAL A 31 23.74 8.24 14.18
C VAL A 31 24.99 8.36 15.02
N GLU A 32 26.02 8.98 14.44
CA GLU A 32 27.29 9.25 15.09
C GLU A 32 27.61 10.75 15.07
N PRO A 33 28.26 11.28 16.13
CA PRO A 33 28.72 12.66 16.14
C PRO A 33 29.86 12.86 15.14
N VAL A 34 29.76 13.91 14.31
CA VAL A 34 30.73 14.22 13.24
C VAL A 34 32.12 14.57 13.78
N GLN A 35 32.21 15.06 15.03
CA GLN A 35 33.46 15.44 15.68
C GLN A 35 33.65 14.67 17.00
N SER A 36 34.66 13.81 17.02
CA SER A 36 35.01 12.95 18.15
C SER A 36 35.41 13.71 19.42
N ASP A 37 35.91 14.94 19.28
CA ASP A 37 36.48 15.72 20.38
C ASP A 37 35.41 16.52 21.15
N SER A 38 34.28 16.82 20.51
CA SER A 38 33.12 17.46 21.13
C SER A 38 31.93 16.53 20.98
N ARG A 39 31.91 15.44 21.78
CA ARG A 39 30.79 14.49 21.83
C ARG A 39 29.53 15.18 22.33
N ALA A 40 28.83 15.88 21.43
CA ALA A 40 27.56 16.53 21.72
C ALA A 40 26.47 15.53 22.15
N PHE A 41 26.60 14.27 21.72
CA PHE A 41 25.76 13.15 22.13
C PHE A 41 26.52 11.82 21.94
N LYS A 42 26.03 10.74 22.57
CA LYS A 42 26.54 9.37 22.34
C LYS A 42 25.94 8.80 21.06
N SER A 43 26.71 8.04 20.29
CA SER A 43 26.16 7.34 19.12
C SER A 43 25.01 6.44 19.53
N PHE A 44 23.99 6.36 18.67
CA PHE A 44 22.81 5.54 18.90
C PHE A 44 22.31 4.93 17.59
N SER A 45 21.60 3.81 17.73
CA SER A 45 20.94 3.14 16.62
C SER A 45 19.45 3.08 16.89
N GLU A 46 18.65 3.38 15.88
CA GLU A 46 17.20 3.29 15.95
C GLU A 46 16.67 2.44 14.80
N THR A 47 15.74 1.55 15.13
CA THR A 47 15.10 0.67 14.16
C THR A 47 13.65 1.11 13.98
N HIS A 48 13.35 1.66 12.80
CA HIS A 48 12.00 2.04 12.41
C HIS A 48 11.39 0.96 11.51
N ARG A 49 10.20 0.47 11.87
CA ARG A 49 9.45 -0.49 11.05
C ARG A 49 8.42 0.27 10.21
N LEU A 50 8.44 0.03 8.91
CA LEU A 50 7.51 0.61 7.95
C LEU A 50 6.74 -0.53 7.28
N GLU A 51 5.44 -0.58 7.51
CA GLU A 51 4.56 -1.58 6.89
C GLU A 51 3.89 -0.96 5.67
N LEU A 52 4.27 -1.42 4.46
CA LEU A 52 3.60 -1.02 3.22
C LEU A 52 2.47 -1.99 2.94
N ASN A 53 1.29 -1.67 3.47
CA ASN A 53 0.09 -2.47 3.28
C ASN A 53 -0.55 -2.23 1.91
N GLU A 54 -1.18 -3.29 1.39
CA GLU A 54 -1.96 -3.19 0.16
C GLU A 54 -3.18 -2.29 0.38
N ASN A 55 -3.44 -1.38 -0.56
CA ASN A 55 -4.60 -0.49 -0.45
C ASN A 55 -5.89 -1.32 -0.56
N PRO A 56 -6.70 -1.42 0.51
CA PRO A 56 -7.92 -2.23 0.51
C PRO A 56 -8.97 -1.70 -0.48
N ALA A 57 -8.88 -0.43 -0.90
CA ALA A 57 -9.76 0.15 -1.89
C ALA A 57 -9.67 -0.55 -3.26
N LYS A 58 -8.49 -1.10 -3.61
CA LYS A 58 -8.31 -1.80 -4.90
C LYS A 58 -9.14 -3.08 -4.96
N VAL A 59 -9.19 -3.83 -3.85
CA VAL A 59 -10.01 -5.04 -3.71
C VAL A 59 -11.49 -4.68 -3.69
N ARG A 60 -11.87 -3.66 -2.89
CA ARG A 60 -13.27 -3.22 -2.76
C ARG A 60 -13.89 -2.81 -4.11
N ASN A 61 -13.16 -2.04 -4.92
CA ASN A 61 -13.68 -1.57 -6.20
C ASN A 61 -13.86 -2.71 -7.21
N GLY A 62 -12.94 -3.67 -7.23
CA GLY A 62 -13.06 -4.88 -8.06
C GLY A 62 -14.28 -5.72 -7.66
N SER A 63 -14.50 -5.93 -6.36
CA SER A 63 -15.65 -6.68 -5.86
C SER A 63 -16.99 -5.98 -6.18
N LEU A 64 -17.07 -4.65 -6.03
CA LEU A 64 -18.27 -3.89 -6.39
C LEU A 64 -18.60 -4.03 -7.89
N MET A 65 -17.59 -3.98 -8.76
CA MET A 65 -17.80 -4.14 -10.19
C MET A 65 -18.29 -5.55 -10.54
N PHE A 66 -17.70 -6.57 -9.93
CA PHE A 66 -18.09 -7.96 -10.11
C PHE A 66 -19.55 -8.22 -9.68
N VAL A 67 -19.94 -7.73 -8.49
CA VAL A 67 -21.31 -7.83 -7.99
C VAL A 67 -22.29 -7.10 -8.92
N GLY A 68 -21.92 -5.91 -9.41
CA GLY A 68 -22.73 -5.16 -10.37
C GLY A 68 -22.98 -5.95 -11.66
N LEU A 69 -21.95 -6.61 -12.20
CA LEU A 69 -22.07 -7.42 -13.42
C LEU A 69 -23.02 -8.62 -13.23
N ILE A 70 -22.91 -9.30 -12.09
CA ILE A 70 -23.79 -10.44 -11.76
C ILE A 70 -25.25 -9.99 -11.68
N LEU A 71 -25.51 -8.89 -10.97
CA LEU A 71 -26.87 -8.36 -10.83
C LEU A 71 -27.44 -7.97 -12.19
N LEU A 72 -26.65 -7.29 -13.03
CA LEU A 72 -27.09 -6.89 -14.37
C LEU A 72 -27.44 -8.11 -15.23
N GLY A 73 -26.58 -9.13 -15.24
CA GLY A 73 -26.80 -10.38 -15.97
C GLY A 73 -28.01 -11.16 -15.47
N ALA A 74 -28.20 -11.23 -14.16
CA ALA A 74 -29.36 -11.89 -13.55
C ALA A 74 -30.67 -11.19 -13.92
N VAL A 75 -30.70 -9.85 -13.86
CA VAL A 75 -31.87 -9.05 -14.24
C VAL A 75 -32.19 -9.21 -15.73
N ALA A 76 -31.19 -9.08 -16.60
CA ALA A 76 -31.37 -9.26 -18.03
C ALA A 76 -31.87 -10.67 -18.38
N GLY A 77 -31.25 -11.71 -17.79
CA GLY A 77 -31.65 -13.10 -17.96
C GLY A 77 -33.08 -13.38 -17.48
N TYR A 78 -33.50 -12.77 -16.37
CA TYR A 78 -34.86 -12.89 -15.86
C TYR A 78 -35.91 -12.35 -16.85
N PHE A 79 -35.70 -11.16 -17.39
CA PHE A 79 -36.64 -10.55 -18.34
C PHE A 79 -36.70 -11.31 -19.68
N ILE A 80 -35.55 -11.71 -20.22
CA ILE A 80 -35.48 -12.49 -21.47
C ILE A 80 -36.15 -13.86 -21.28
N GLY A 81 -35.87 -14.55 -20.17
CA GLY A 81 -36.48 -15.84 -19.86
C GLY A 81 -37.99 -15.76 -19.66
N ARG A 82 -38.49 -14.71 -19.02
CA ARG A 82 -39.93 -14.47 -18.82
C ARG A 82 -40.65 -14.15 -20.13
N GLY A 83 -40.04 -13.38 -21.02
CA GLY A 83 -40.56 -13.12 -22.37
C GLY A 83 -40.69 -14.41 -23.18
N ARG A 84 -39.67 -15.28 -23.13
CA ARG A 84 -39.67 -16.56 -23.84
C ARG A 84 -40.72 -17.55 -23.32
N ARG A 85 -40.98 -17.60 -22.01
CA ARG A 85 -42.03 -18.47 -21.44
C ARG A 85 -43.46 -18.02 -21.78
N ARG A 86 -43.68 -16.75 -22.10
CA ARG A 86 -45.01 -16.23 -22.48
C ARG A 86 -45.38 -16.49 -23.94
N GLY A 87 -44.40 -16.72 -24.82
CA GLY A 87 -44.65 -17.03 -26.24
C GLY A 87 -44.90 -18.50 -26.56
N ILE A 88 -44.84 -19.41 -25.58
CA ILE A 88 -45.05 -20.86 -25.77
C ILE A 88 -46.47 -21.28 -25.34
N VAL A 89 -47.26 -20.35 -24.81
CA VAL A 89 -48.68 -20.55 -24.47
C VAL A 89 -49.51 -19.64 -25.36
N HIS A 90 -49.54 -19.91 -26.66
CA HIS A 90 -50.56 -19.47 -27.60
C HIS A 90 -50.54 -20.37 -28.83
#